data_AF-A0A8J3VD98-F1
#
_entry.id   AF-A0A8J3VD98-F1
#
_cell.length_a   1.000
_cell.length_b   1.000
_cell.length_c   1.000
_cell.angle_alpha   90.00
_cell.angle_beta   90.00
_cell.angle_gamma   90.00
#
_symmetry.space_group_name_H-M   'P 1'
#
loop_
_entity.id
_entity.type
_entity.pdbx_description
1 polymer ?
#
loop_
_entity_poly.entity_id
_entity_poly.type
_entity_poly.pdbx_seq_one_letter_code
_entity_poly.pdbx_strand_id
1 'polypeptide(L)'
;MAETSVCKSAAATLMAKRAQPHRDQRLSGTLVLMSAESDPAALYPDIAVEGSLATALQAAGASQGLSLTALSSESDPLRHASIASTAPGREPLIVSGWSWKRRWSITGLGRGRSSGPSLILISGNTDQLGAIAQVAAAWRDGMALAGIEQVAGFVELSGRYEPPDDDPRHVIASQWGYLRQEARAANWPTQVELIEAAYARPELRRLYAFTSHWTLRFATVLPPERPEVSDGEVSLNTVCIAASGEDGFTVRARWTELKDGEHTPGAIIANTNTADEAVYLALRSAACWG
;
A
#
# COMPACT_ATOMS: atom_id res chain seq x y z
N MET A 1 15.22 14.93 24.42
CA MET A 1 13.93 15.25 23.76
C MET A 1 14.23 15.64 22.33
N ALA A 2 14.50 14.63 21.50
CA ALA A 2 14.71 14.68 20.06
C ALA A 2 14.62 13.23 19.55
N GLU A 3 14.29 13.09 18.26
CA GLU A 3 14.32 11.87 17.44
C GLU A 3 13.16 10.87 17.58
N THR A 4 12.25 10.92 16.61
CA THR A 4 11.51 9.77 16.05
C THR A 4 10.88 10.22 14.72
N SER A 5 11.70 10.35 13.68
CA SER A 5 11.21 10.58 12.31
C SER A 5 12.17 10.01 11.26
N VAL A 6 12.40 8.70 11.29
CA VAL A 6 13.01 7.95 10.17
C VAL A 6 12.52 6.51 10.27
N CYS A 7 11.40 6.16 9.60
CA CYS A 7 11.05 4.77 9.23
C CYS A 7 9.72 4.64 8.46
N LYS A 8 9.50 5.42 7.39
CA LYS A 8 8.31 5.20 6.51
C LYS A 8 8.55 5.20 4.99
N SER A 9 9.80 5.25 4.52
CA SER A 9 10.09 5.35 3.06
C SER A 9 10.78 4.13 2.42
N ALA A 10 10.79 2.96 3.07
CA ALA A 10 11.52 1.79 2.56
C ALA A 10 10.65 0.66 1.94
N ALA A 11 9.33 0.74 2.02
CA ALA A 11 8.46 -0.39 1.64
C ALA A 11 8.10 -0.47 0.14
N ALA A 12 8.25 0.62 -0.63
CA ALA A 12 7.75 0.66 -2.01
C ALA A 12 8.77 0.24 -3.10
N THR A 13 10.07 0.16 -2.78
CA THR A 13 11.12 -0.04 -3.80
C THR A 13 11.72 -1.46 -3.83
N LEU A 14 11.26 -2.39 -2.97
CA LEU A 14 11.81 -3.75 -2.90
C LEU A 14 10.98 -4.84 -3.63
N MET A 15 9.93 -4.49 -4.37
CA MET A 15 8.97 -5.47 -4.92
C MET A 15 9.19 -5.91 -6.39
N ALA A 16 10.22 -5.41 -7.08
CA ALA A 16 10.44 -5.72 -8.52
C ALA A 16 11.66 -6.64 -8.82
N LYS A 17 12.31 -7.24 -7.82
CA LYS A 17 13.46 -8.15 -8.03
C LYS A 17 13.38 -9.38 -7.16
N ARG A 18 12.53 -10.35 -7.52
CA ARG A 18 12.76 -11.77 -7.19
C ARG A 18 11.80 -12.68 -7.96
N ALA A 19 12.15 -12.95 -9.21
CA ALA A 19 11.63 -14.08 -9.96
C ALA A 19 12.77 -14.64 -10.83
N GLN A 20 13.69 -15.39 -10.23
CA GLN A 20 14.46 -16.44 -10.92
C GLN A 20 15.25 -17.31 -9.93
N PRO A 21 15.24 -18.65 -10.09
CA PRO A 21 15.90 -19.58 -9.18
C PRO A 21 17.40 -19.74 -9.47
N HIS A 22 18.11 -20.13 -8.41
CA HIS A 22 19.56 -20.30 -8.29
C HIS A 22 20.27 -21.02 -9.46
N ARG A 23 21.40 -20.45 -9.88
CA ARG A 23 22.59 -21.23 -10.29
C ARG A 23 23.85 -20.56 -9.74
N ASP A 24 24.56 -21.31 -8.91
CA ASP A 24 25.87 -20.96 -8.34
C ASP A 24 26.89 -20.59 -9.42
N GLN A 25 27.63 -19.50 -9.20
CA GLN A 25 29.09 -19.56 -9.11
C GLN A 25 29.70 -18.24 -8.60
N ARG A 26 30.68 -18.42 -7.70
CA ARG A 26 31.49 -17.45 -6.99
C ARG A 26 32.23 -16.49 -7.92
N LEU A 27 32.19 -15.19 -7.63
CA LEU A 27 33.34 -14.29 -7.75
C LEU A 27 33.26 -13.20 -6.66
N SER A 28 34.30 -13.16 -5.82
CA SER A 28 34.62 -12.08 -4.90
C SER A 28 34.77 -10.76 -5.64
N GLY A 29 34.15 -9.71 -5.12
CA GLY A 29 34.35 -8.34 -5.59
C GLY A 29 33.39 -7.38 -4.89
N THR A 30 33.90 -6.69 -3.87
CA THR A 30 33.25 -5.58 -3.18
C THR A 30 32.67 -4.59 -4.19
N LEU A 31 31.34 -4.49 -4.29
CA LEU A 31 30.66 -3.42 -4.99
C LEU A 31 29.74 -2.70 -4.01
N VAL A 32 30.32 -1.76 -3.26
CA VAL A 32 29.57 -0.71 -2.57
C VAL A 32 29.13 0.27 -3.66
N LEU A 33 28.01 0.00 -4.32
CA LEU A 33 27.27 1.04 -5.03
C LEU A 33 26.44 1.81 -3.99
N MET A 34 27.10 2.68 -3.23
CA MET A 34 26.41 3.82 -2.63
C MET A 34 25.99 4.72 -3.79
N SER A 35 24.75 4.61 -4.24
CA SER A 35 24.14 5.66 -5.06
C SER A 35 24.17 6.95 -4.25
N ALA A 36 25.13 7.83 -4.53
CA ALA A 36 25.12 9.17 -3.98
C ALA A 36 23.79 9.81 -4.34
N GLU A 37 23.02 10.23 -3.33
CA GLU A 37 21.79 10.97 -3.53
C GLU A 37 22.12 12.22 -4.36
N SER A 38 21.50 12.35 -5.52
CA SER A 38 21.76 13.50 -6.39
C SER A 38 21.25 14.76 -5.70
N ASP A 39 22.02 15.86 -5.80
CA ASP A 39 21.58 17.17 -5.33
C ASP A 39 20.18 17.47 -5.89
N PRO A 40 19.15 17.67 -5.03
CA PRO A 40 17.79 17.93 -5.48
C PRO A 40 17.70 19.14 -6.43
N ALA A 41 18.52 20.17 -6.24
CA ALA A 41 18.52 21.35 -7.10
C ALA A 41 19.05 21.05 -8.51
N ALA A 42 20.00 20.12 -8.64
CA ALA A 42 20.48 19.66 -9.94
C ALA A 42 19.42 18.84 -10.69
N LEU A 43 18.57 18.11 -9.96
CA LEU A 43 17.51 17.29 -10.54
C LEU A 43 16.23 18.09 -10.85
N TYR A 44 15.97 19.13 -10.06
CA TYR A 44 14.79 19.98 -10.11
C TYR A 44 15.14 21.48 -10.19
N PRO A 45 15.87 21.92 -11.23
CA PRO A 45 16.36 23.30 -11.30
C PRO A 45 15.25 24.33 -11.43
N ASP A 46 14.17 24.01 -12.14
CA ASP A 46 12.96 24.84 -12.25
C ASP A 46 12.25 25.01 -10.90
N ILE A 47 12.17 23.94 -10.10
CA ILE A 47 11.56 24.00 -8.77
C ILE A 47 12.43 24.81 -7.81
N ALA A 48 13.76 24.72 -7.96
CA ALA A 48 14.69 25.55 -7.20
C ALA A 48 14.53 27.04 -7.53
N VAL A 49 14.27 27.40 -8.79
CA VAL A 49 13.97 28.79 -9.20
C VAL A 49 12.66 29.29 -8.56
N GLU A 50 11.63 28.44 -8.50
CA GLU A 50 10.36 28.75 -7.81
C GLU A 50 10.47 28.71 -6.27
N GLY A 51 11.61 28.26 -5.74
CA GLY A 51 11.92 28.14 -4.32
C GLY A 51 11.31 26.93 -3.60
N SER A 52 10.22 26.35 -4.11
CA SER A 52 9.64 25.12 -3.57
C SER A 52 8.73 24.40 -4.57
N LEU A 53 8.51 23.10 -4.35
CA LEU A 53 7.55 22.31 -5.11
C LEU A 53 6.13 22.84 -4.91
N ALA A 54 5.79 23.36 -3.74
CA ALA A 54 4.50 23.97 -3.49
C ALA A 54 4.26 25.19 -4.40
N THR A 55 5.21 26.12 -4.46
CA THR A 55 5.14 27.29 -5.35
C THR A 55 5.06 26.87 -6.82
N ALA A 56 5.90 25.92 -7.23
CA ALA A 56 5.90 25.42 -8.60
C ALA A 56 4.57 24.76 -9.00
N LEU A 57 3.95 23.99 -8.09
CA LEU A 57 2.61 23.42 -8.31
C LEU A 57 1.54 24.50 -8.44
N GLN A 58 1.63 25.57 -7.64
CA GLN A 58 0.70 26.69 -7.72
C GLN A 58 0.84 27.44 -9.05
N ALA A 59 2.06 27.71 -9.50
CA ALA A 59 2.33 28.31 -10.80
C ALA A 59 1.84 27.43 -11.96
N ALA A 60 2.10 26.11 -11.89
CA ALA A 60 1.60 25.13 -12.86
C ALA A 60 0.08 25.01 -12.87
N GLY A 61 -0.58 25.20 -11.73
CA GLY A 61 -2.04 25.30 -11.64
C GLY A 61 -2.55 26.59 -12.28
N ALA A 62 -1.95 27.73 -11.93
CA ALA A 62 -2.37 29.04 -12.43
C ALA A 62 -2.29 29.15 -13.96
N SER A 63 -1.25 28.57 -14.58
CA SER A 63 -1.12 28.52 -16.05
C SER A 63 -2.24 27.73 -16.74
N GLN A 64 -2.94 26.87 -16.00
CA GLN A 64 -4.09 26.09 -16.44
C GLN A 64 -5.43 26.65 -15.95
N GLY A 65 -5.45 27.84 -15.33
CA GLY A 65 -6.66 28.43 -14.76
C GLY A 65 -7.11 27.79 -13.45
N LEU A 66 -6.25 27.00 -12.80
CA LEU A 66 -6.52 26.37 -11.50
C LEU A 66 -5.96 27.24 -10.37
N SER A 67 -6.76 27.49 -9.35
CA SER A 67 -6.25 28.02 -8.08
C SER A 67 -5.78 26.84 -7.24
N LEU A 68 -4.59 26.88 -6.63
CA LEU A 68 -4.10 25.84 -5.73
C LEU A 68 -3.49 26.46 -4.47
N THR A 69 -3.66 25.79 -3.34
CA THR A 69 -2.95 26.09 -2.10
C THR A 69 -2.21 24.83 -1.69
N ALA A 70 -0.91 24.80 -1.98
CA ALA A 70 -0.03 23.72 -1.60
C ALA A 70 0.81 24.15 -0.39
N LEU A 71 1.07 23.21 0.51
CA LEU A 71 1.97 23.38 1.64
C LEU A 71 3.32 22.74 1.31
N SER A 72 4.39 23.50 1.45
CA SER A 72 5.75 22.99 1.28
C SER A 72 6.15 22.15 2.48
N SER A 73 6.92 21.09 2.23
CA SER A 73 7.65 20.43 3.32
C SER A 73 8.76 21.35 3.85
N GLU A 74 8.96 21.38 5.16
CA GLU A 74 10.08 22.08 5.79
C GLU A 74 11.41 21.35 5.60
N SER A 75 11.38 20.01 5.59
CA SER A 75 12.59 19.19 5.52
C SER A 75 13.13 19.02 4.10
N ASP A 76 12.27 19.14 3.10
CA ASP A 76 12.63 18.93 1.69
C ASP A 76 11.65 19.68 0.76
N PRO A 77 11.74 21.02 0.73
CA PRO A 77 10.82 21.87 -0.01
C PRO A 77 10.89 21.67 -1.53
N LEU A 78 12.03 21.17 -2.06
CA LEU A 78 12.21 20.97 -3.49
C LEU A 78 11.54 19.69 -3.99
N ARG A 79 11.36 18.69 -3.13
CA ARG A 79 10.77 17.41 -3.52
C ARG A 79 9.42 17.14 -2.88
N HIS A 80 9.00 17.83 -1.83
CA HIS A 80 7.77 17.48 -1.12
C HIS A 80 6.81 18.66 -0.97
N ALA A 81 5.56 18.39 -1.33
CA ALA A 81 4.43 19.29 -1.12
C ALA A 81 3.18 18.48 -0.73
N SER A 82 2.22 19.16 -0.10
CA SER A 82 0.91 18.56 0.20
C SER A 82 -0.25 19.49 -0.12
N ILE A 83 -1.40 18.91 -0.48
CA ILE A 83 -2.62 19.66 -0.83
C ILE A 83 -3.78 19.11 -0.02
N ALA A 84 -4.39 19.95 0.82
CA ALA A 84 -5.54 19.56 1.62
C ALA A 84 -6.75 19.21 0.73
N SER A 85 -7.57 18.26 1.18
CA SER A 85 -8.85 17.91 0.57
C SER A 85 -10.00 18.57 1.33
N THR A 86 -11.05 18.95 0.60
CA THR A 86 -12.35 19.34 1.18
C THR A 86 -13.27 18.14 1.42
N ALA A 87 -13.04 17.00 0.76
CA ALA A 87 -13.83 15.78 1.01
C ALA A 87 -13.59 15.25 2.43
N PRO A 88 -14.66 14.93 3.18
CA PRO A 88 -14.56 14.30 4.49
C PRO A 88 -13.78 12.99 4.40
N GLY A 89 -12.94 12.73 5.40
CA GLY A 89 -12.18 11.49 5.48
C GLY A 89 -10.97 11.41 4.55
N ARG A 90 -10.70 12.38 3.67
CA ARG A 90 -9.41 12.44 2.96
C ARG A 90 -8.35 13.14 3.81
N GLU A 91 -7.13 12.63 3.71
CA GLU A 91 -5.93 13.32 4.15
C GLU A 91 -5.37 14.21 3.02
N PRO A 92 -4.39 15.07 3.30
CA PRO A 92 -3.73 15.82 2.24
C PRO A 92 -3.14 14.90 1.16
N LEU A 93 -3.30 15.27 -0.11
CA LEU A 93 -2.58 14.65 -1.21
C LEU A 93 -1.10 14.92 -1.04
N ILE A 94 -0.29 13.88 -1.01
CA ILE A 94 1.16 13.99 -0.93
C ILE A 94 1.70 14.01 -2.36
N VAL A 95 2.53 15.00 -2.68
CA VAL A 95 3.31 15.06 -3.91
C VAL A 95 4.78 14.93 -3.54
N SER A 96 5.49 14.01 -4.20
CA SER A 96 6.91 13.76 -3.97
C SER A 96 7.71 13.68 -5.27
N GLY A 97 8.89 14.29 -5.29
CA GLY A 97 9.89 14.15 -6.33
C GLY A 97 10.82 12.98 -6.03
N TRP A 98 11.18 12.20 -7.04
CA TRP A 98 12.13 11.10 -6.91
C TRP A 98 13.56 11.63 -6.73
N SER A 99 14.43 10.88 -6.02
CA SER A 99 15.78 11.35 -5.71
C SER A 99 16.86 10.97 -6.74
N TRP A 100 16.54 10.07 -7.68
CA TRP A 100 17.50 9.53 -8.65
C TRP A 100 17.17 9.82 -10.12
N LYS A 101 15.97 10.34 -10.41
CA LYS A 101 15.59 10.85 -11.73
C LYS A 101 14.46 11.84 -11.59
N ARG A 102 14.34 12.77 -12.55
CA ARG A 102 13.28 13.75 -12.56
C ARG A 102 11.93 13.05 -12.80
N ARG A 103 11.15 12.87 -11.74
CA ARG A 103 9.83 12.27 -11.78
C ARG A 103 9.05 12.64 -10.52
N TRP A 104 7.75 12.81 -10.68
CA TRP A 104 6.81 13.08 -9.61
C TRP A 104 5.99 11.84 -9.29
N SER A 105 5.71 11.65 -8.02
CA SER A 105 4.73 10.72 -7.49
C SER A 105 3.66 11.46 -6.73
N ILE A 106 2.45 10.94 -6.78
CA ILE A 106 1.36 11.35 -5.89
C ILE A 106 0.94 10.18 -5.01
N THR A 107 0.42 10.50 -3.83
CA THR A 107 -0.28 9.54 -2.98
C THR A 107 -1.42 10.25 -2.28
N GLY A 108 -2.64 9.85 -2.61
CA GLY A 108 -3.85 10.33 -1.95
C GLY A 108 -4.30 9.34 -0.90
N LEU A 109 -4.39 9.81 0.34
CA LEU A 109 -4.70 8.99 1.49
C LEU A 109 -6.13 9.28 1.98
N GLY A 110 -6.85 8.23 2.35
CA GLY A 110 -8.06 8.29 3.15
C GLY A 110 -7.73 7.99 4.60
N ARG A 111 -8.48 8.57 5.52
CA ARG A 111 -8.47 8.19 6.92
C ARG A 111 -8.94 6.74 7.01
N GLY A 112 -8.17 5.93 7.74
CA GLY A 112 -8.73 4.75 8.36
C GLY A 112 -9.75 5.15 9.43
N ARG A 113 -10.43 4.17 10.01
CA ARG A 113 -11.34 4.41 11.14
C ARG A 113 -10.62 5.12 12.28
N SER A 114 -11.24 6.16 12.87
CA SER A 114 -10.90 7.04 14.01
C SER A 114 -9.43 7.21 14.52
N SER A 115 -8.58 6.18 14.50
CA SER A 115 -7.16 6.17 14.88
C SER A 115 -6.27 5.23 14.03
N GLY A 116 -6.83 4.64 12.97
CA GLY A 116 -6.20 3.61 12.14
C GLY A 116 -5.18 4.16 11.15
N PRO A 117 -4.37 3.28 10.54
CA PRO A 117 -3.45 3.71 9.50
C PRO A 117 -4.22 4.27 8.31
N SER A 118 -3.68 5.34 7.73
CA SER A 118 -4.17 5.93 6.50
C SER A 118 -4.17 4.88 5.37
N LEU A 119 -5.18 4.96 4.53
CA LEU A 119 -5.41 4.03 3.42
C LEU A 119 -5.07 4.72 2.11
N ILE A 120 -4.21 4.12 1.29
CA ILE A 120 -3.94 4.63 -0.05
C ILE A 120 -5.20 4.49 -0.89
N LEU A 121 -5.75 5.60 -1.37
CA LEU A 121 -6.91 5.65 -2.25
C LEU A 121 -6.47 5.78 -3.71
N ILE A 122 -5.51 6.67 -3.96
CA ILE A 122 -4.90 6.89 -5.27
C ILE A 122 -3.39 6.95 -5.17
N SER A 123 -2.73 6.56 -6.24
CA SER A 123 -1.30 6.75 -6.44
C SER A 123 -1.03 7.02 -7.92
N GLY A 124 0.16 7.49 -8.26
CA GLY A 124 0.51 7.66 -9.67
C GLY A 124 1.88 8.30 -9.81
N ASN A 125 2.49 8.12 -10.98
CA ASN A 125 3.79 8.71 -11.27
C ASN A 125 3.84 9.35 -12.66
N THR A 126 4.28 10.61 -12.76
CA THR A 126 4.38 11.36 -14.01
C THR A 126 5.61 12.26 -14.02
N ASP A 127 6.08 12.68 -15.19
CA ASP A 127 7.10 13.73 -15.35
C ASP A 127 6.47 15.12 -15.56
N GLN A 128 5.15 15.20 -15.72
CA GLN A 128 4.41 16.44 -16.00
C GLN A 128 3.83 17.06 -14.74
N LEU A 129 4.43 18.16 -14.27
CA LEU A 129 3.93 18.90 -13.09
C LEU A 129 2.53 19.49 -13.33
N GLY A 130 2.21 19.87 -14.57
CA GLY A 130 0.87 20.34 -14.93
C GLY A 130 -0.22 19.29 -14.70
N ALA A 131 0.07 18.02 -14.99
CA ALA A 131 -0.85 16.91 -14.74
C ALA A 131 -1.04 16.68 -13.23
N ILE A 132 0.02 16.84 -12.43
CA ILE A 132 -0.08 16.83 -10.95
C ILE A 132 -1.00 17.95 -10.47
N ALA A 133 -0.88 19.16 -11.01
CA ALA A 133 -1.72 20.29 -10.61
C ALA A 133 -3.22 20.05 -10.87
N GLN A 134 -3.58 19.39 -11.98
CA GLN A 134 -4.95 18.99 -12.27
C GLN A 134 -5.49 18.00 -11.23
N VAL A 135 -4.70 16.97 -10.89
CA VAL A 135 -5.07 15.97 -9.88
C VAL A 135 -5.16 16.61 -8.50
N ALA A 136 -4.23 17.52 -8.16
CA ALA A 136 -4.24 18.25 -6.90
C ALA A 136 -5.50 19.13 -6.75
N ALA A 137 -5.94 19.78 -7.83
CA ALA A 137 -7.18 20.55 -7.84
C ALA A 137 -8.41 19.64 -7.63
N ALA A 138 -8.48 18.54 -8.38
CA ALA A 138 -9.57 17.58 -8.26
C ALA A 138 -9.64 16.94 -6.85
N TRP A 139 -8.48 16.63 -6.26
CA TRP A 139 -8.38 16.13 -4.89
C TRP A 139 -8.84 17.18 -3.88
N ARG A 140 -8.35 18.42 -4.00
CA ARG A 140 -8.74 19.55 -3.16
C ARG A 140 -10.25 19.75 -3.17
N ASP A 141 -10.86 19.72 -4.36
CA ASP A 141 -12.29 19.95 -4.56
C ASP A 141 -13.17 18.76 -4.12
N GLY A 142 -12.56 17.70 -3.59
CA GLY A 142 -13.28 16.54 -3.10
C GLY A 142 -13.93 15.73 -4.23
N MET A 143 -13.43 15.84 -5.46
CA MET A 143 -13.93 15.08 -6.61
C MET A 143 -13.89 13.58 -6.30
N ALA A 144 -14.91 12.82 -6.72
CA ALA A 144 -14.95 11.37 -6.56
C ALA A 144 -13.71 10.71 -7.18
N LEU A 145 -13.19 9.64 -6.54
CA LEU A 145 -11.93 9.00 -6.95
C LEU A 145 -11.91 8.61 -8.44
N ALA A 146 -13.00 8.03 -8.95
CA ALA A 146 -13.12 7.68 -10.37
C ALA A 146 -13.08 8.91 -11.30
N GLY A 147 -13.55 10.07 -10.84
CA GLY A 147 -13.41 11.33 -11.56
C GLY A 147 -11.96 11.81 -11.61
N ILE A 148 -11.21 11.64 -10.50
CA ILE A 148 -9.79 11.99 -10.45
C ILE A 148 -8.96 11.15 -11.42
N GLU A 149 -9.24 9.84 -11.51
CA GLU A 149 -8.61 8.95 -12.49
C GLU A 149 -8.83 9.42 -13.94
N GLN A 150 -10.04 9.91 -14.25
CA GLN A 150 -10.38 10.43 -15.57
C GLN A 150 -9.70 11.76 -15.90
N VAL A 151 -9.40 12.59 -14.89
CA VAL A 151 -8.68 13.86 -15.07
C VAL A 151 -7.27 13.61 -15.58
N ALA A 152 -6.60 12.56 -15.10
CA ALA A 152 -5.26 12.23 -15.55
C ALA A 152 -4.98 10.73 -15.52
N GLY A 153 -4.76 10.13 -16.70
CA GLY A 153 -4.57 8.70 -16.86
C GLY A 153 -3.29 8.09 -16.26
N PHE A 154 -2.46 8.88 -15.57
CA PHE A 154 -1.35 8.35 -14.77
C PHE A 154 -1.76 8.00 -13.33
N VAL A 155 -2.97 8.44 -12.93
CA VAL A 155 -3.55 8.13 -11.63
C VAL A 155 -4.09 6.71 -11.66
N GLU A 156 -3.74 5.95 -10.63
CA GLU A 156 -4.18 4.60 -10.40
C GLU A 156 -5.01 4.56 -9.13
N LEU A 157 -6.21 4.00 -9.21
CA LEU A 157 -7.03 3.71 -8.03
C LEU A 157 -6.49 2.45 -7.36
N SER A 158 -6.36 2.49 -6.03
CA SER A 158 -5.88 1.34 -5.28
C SER A 158 -6.90 0.19 -5.21
N GLY A 159 -8.15 0.42 -5.63
CA GLY A 159 -9.29 -0.46 -5.41
C GLY A 159 -9.97 -0.24 -4.04
N ARG A 160 -9.38 0.57 -3.16
CA ARG A 160 -10.09 1.10 -1.99
C ARG A 160 -11.05 2.20 -2.41
N TYR A 161 -12.15 2.28 -1.68
CA TYR A 161 -13.05 3.41 -1.73
C TYR A 161 -13.18 4.05 -0.35
N GLU A 162 -13.68 5.29 -0.35
CA GLU A 162 -13.99 6.08 0.83
C GLU A 162 -15.25 5.52 1.51
N PRO A 163 -15.14 4.90 2.70
CA PRO A 163 -16.31 4.45 3.42
C PRO A 163 -17.20 5.64 3.76
N PRO A 164 -18.53 5.54 3.60
CA PRO A 164 -19.45 6.64 3.91
C PRO A 164 -19.54 6.95 5.42
N ASP A 165 -19.14 5.99 6.25
CA ASP A 165 -19.16 6.03 7.71
C ASP A 165 -18.05 5.11 8.27
N ASP A 166 -17.94 5.06 9.61
CA ASP A 166 -17.03 4.16 10.32
C ASP A 166 -17.59 2.71 10.47
N ASP A 167 -18.62 2.31 9.70
CA ASP A 167 -19.15 0.94 9.76
C ASP A 167 -18.07 -0.07 9.32
N PRO A 168 -17.72 -1.04 10.18
CA PRO A 168 -16.74 -2.07 9.87
C PRO A 168 -16.97 -2.78 8.54
N ARG A 169 -18.24 -2.98 8.13
CA ARG A 169 -18.61 -3.65 6.89
C ARG A 169 -18.12 -2.89 5.67
N HIS A 170 -18.19 -1.56 5.68
CA HIS A 170 -17.72 -0.73 4.57
C HIS A 170 -16.20 -0.73 4.48
N VAL A 171 -15.50 -0.72 5.63
CA VAL A 171 -14.03 -0.83 5.67
C VAL A 171 -13.56 -2.18 5.13
N ILE A 172 -14.22 -3.27 5.54
CA ILE A 172 -13.91 -4.63 5.07
C ILE A 172 -14.13 -4.76 3.56
N ALA A 173 -15.26 -4.28 3.05
CA ALA A 173 -15.55 -4.32 1.63
C ALA A 173 -14.54 -3.48 0.81
N SER A 174 -14.13 -2.31 1.32
CA SER A 174 -13.06 -1.48 0.71
C SER A 174 -11.71 -2.20 0.70
N GLN A 175 -11.34 -2.88 1.80
CA GLN A 175 -10.14 -3.71 1.89
C GLN A 175 -10.15 -4.88 0.89
N TRP A 176 -11.29 -5.53 0.69
CA TRP A 176 -11.43 -6.58 -0.32
C TRP A 176 -11.29 -6.04 -1.74
N GLY A 177 -11.85 -4.85 -2.03
CA GLY A 177 -11.65 -4.15 -3.29
C GLY A 177 -10.16 -3.93 -3.59
N TYR A 178 -9.42 -3.44 -2.60
CA TYR A 178 -7.96 -3.27 -2.67
C TYR A 178 -7.23 -4.56 -3.02
N LEU A 179 -7.44 -5.63 -2.24
CA LEU A 179 -6.72 -6.88 -2.44
C LEU A 179 -6.95 -7.47 -3.83
N ARG A 180 -8.20 -7.40 -4.33
CA ARG A 180 -8.55 -7.88 -5.67
C ARG A 180 -7.87 -7.06 -6.76
N GLN A 181 -7.83 -5.73 -6.60
CA GLN A 181 -7.15 -4.85 -7.54
C GLN A 181 -5.63 -5.09 -7.54
N GLU A 182 -5.02 -5.11 -6.35
CA GLU A 182 -3.59 -5.35 -6.14
C GLU A 182 -3.15 -6.70 -6.74
N ALA A 183 -3.92 -7.77 -6.50
CA ALA A 183 -3.62 -9.09 -7.04
C ALA A 183 -3.60 -9.12 -8.58
N ARG A 184 -4.56 -8.43 -9.22
CA ARG A 184 -4.63 -8.33 -10.69
C ARG A 184 -3.46 -7.50 -11.24
N ALA A 185 -3.12 -6.40 -10.58
CA ALA A 185 -2.00 -5.55 -10.97
C ALA A 185 -0.63 -6.24 -10.81
N ALA A 186 -0.49 -7.12 -9.81
CA ALA A 186 0.76 -7.86 -9.57
C ALA A 186 1.09 -8.91 -10.64
N ASN A 187 0.18 -9.19 -11.59
CA ASN A 187 0.33 -10.20 -12.63
C ASN A 187 0.75 -11.58 -12.07
N TRP A 188 0.17 -11.96 -10.94
CA TRP A 188 0.42 -13.25 -10.29
C TRP A 188 -0.86 -14.07 -10.22
N PRO A 189 -1.13 -14.95 -11.21
CA PRO A 189 -2.40 -15.66 -11.34
C PRO A 189 -2.79 -16.46 -10.10
N THR A 190 -1.84 -17.18 -9.49
CA THR A 190 -2.09 -17.97 -8.27
C THR A 190 -2.61 -17.11 -7.11
N GLN A 191 -2.11 -15.87 -6.97
CA GLN A 191 -2.56 -14.95 -5.94
C GLN A 191 -3.97 -14.40 -6.24
N VAL A 192 -4.27 -14.16 -7.52
CA VAL A 192 -5.62 -13.79 -7.96
C VAL A 192 -6.60 -14.91 -7.64
N GLU A 193 -6.27 -16.15 -8.00
CA GLU A 193 -7.10 -17.33 -7.70
C GLU A 193 -7.38 -17.46 -6.20
N LEU A 194 -6.35 -17.33 -5.35
CA LEU A 194 -6.51 -17.38 -3.89
C LEU A 194 -7.46 -16.29 -3.37
N ILE A 195 -7.26 -15.05 -3.79
CA ILE A 195 -8.05 -13.91 -3.30
C ILE A 195 -9.51 -14.01 -3.79
N GLU A 196 -9.73 -14.39 -5.05
CA GLU A 196 -11.08 -14.54 -5.60
C GLU A 196 -11.82 -15.74 -4.95
N ALA A 197 -11.15 -16.88 -4.75
CA ALA A 197 -11.72 -18.03 -4.04
C ALA A 197 -12.09 -17.67 -2.59
N ALA A 198 -11.22 -16.95 -1.88
CA ALA A 198 -11.50 -16.49 -0.52
C ALA A 198 -12.65 -15.48 -0.49
N TYR A 199 -12.70 -14.53 -1.42
CA TYR A 199 -13.76 -13.53 -1.52
C TYR A 199 -15.14 -14.15 -1.82
N ALA A 200 -15.16 -15.23 -2.60
CA ALA A 200 -16.39 -15.97 -2.91
C ALA A 200 -17.06 -16.59 -1.67
N ARG A 201 -16.31 -16.82 -0.59
CA ARG A 201 -16.82 -17.34 0.69
C ARG A 201 -17.43 -16.23 1.55
N PRO A 202 -18.76 -16.24 1.82
CA PRO A 202 -19.39 -15.24 2.69
C PRO A 202 -18.75 -15.16 4.09
N GLU A 203 -18.28 -16.28 4.62
CA GLU A 203 -17.70 -16.42 5.95
C GLU A 203 -16.35 -15.69 6.09
N LEU A 204 -15.57 -15.62 5.00
CA LEU A 204 -14.29 -14.89 4.93
C LEU A 204 -14.48 -13.45 4.47
N ARG A 205 -15.44 -13.20 3.58
CA ARG A 205 -15.73 -11.84 3.07
C ARG A 205 -16.18 -10.86 4.15
N ARG A 206 -16.69 -11.36 5.28
CA ARG A 206 -17.00 -10.57 6.48
C ARG A 206 -15.79 -10.30 7.39
N LEU A 207 -14.61 -10.83 7.08
CA LEU A 207 -13.39 -10.64 7.85
C LEU A 207 -12.49 -9.61 7.16
N TYR A 208 -11.66 -8.94 7.96
CA TYR A 208 -10.64 -8.04 7.42
C TYR A 208 -9.49 -8.86 6.86
N ALA A 209 -9.44 -8.96 5.53
CA ALA A 209 -8.39 -9.68 4.83
C ALA A 209 -7.19 -8.77 4.56
N PHE A 210 -5.97 -9.29 4.66
CA PHE A 210 -4.75 -8.58 4.26
C PHE A 210 -3.68 -9.55 3.79
N THR A 211 -2.77 -9.07 2.97
CA THR A 211 -1.60 -9.81 2.49
C THR A 211 -0.37 -9.38 3.27
N SER A 212 0.47 -10.34 3.64
CA SER A 212 1.80 -10.08 4.18
C SER A 212 2.71 -11.20 3.72
N HIS A 213 3.85 -10.86 3.11
CA HIS A 213 4.75 -11.85 2.51
C HIS A 213 3.97 -12.82 1.61
N TRP A 214 3.07 -12.27 0.79
CA TRP A 214 2.23 -13.03 -0.14
C TRP A 214 1.27 -14.05 0.48
N THR A 215 1.10 -14.00 1.80
CA THR A 215 0.16 -14.85 2.53
C THR A 215 -1.12 -14.08 2.80
N LEU A 216 -2.25 -14.67 2.41
CA LEU A 216 -3.58 -14.15 2.72
C LEU A 216 -3.92 -14.49 4.18
N ARG A 217 -4.26 -13.45 4.94
CA ARG A 217 -4.54 -13.51 6.37
C ARG A 217 -5.87 -12.82 6.65
N PHE A 218 -6.54 -13.24 7.71
CA PHE A 218 -7.83 -12.72 8.12
C PHE A 218 -7.79 -12.30 9.58
N ALA A 219 -8.34 -11.13 9.88
CA ALA A 219 -8.57 -10.64 11.23
C ALA A 219 -10.08 -10.48 11.48
N THR A 220 -10.51 -10.82 12.69
CA THR A 220 -11.89 -10.60 13.18
C THR A 220 -12.09 -9.18 13.72
N VAL A 221 -11.01 -8.45 13.98
CA VAL A 221 -11.01 -7.06 14.49
C VAL A 221 -10.29 -6.16 13.49
N LEU A 222 -10.79 -4.94 13.34
CA LEU A 222 -10.21 -3.93 12.43
C LEU A 222 -9.00 -3.22 13.06
N PRO A 223 -7.99 -2.85 12.26
CA PRO A 223 -6.98 -1.88 12.71
C PRO A 223 -7.63 -0.51 13.03
N PRO A 224 -7.18 0.22 14.07
CA PRO A 224 -6.06 -0.06 14.98
C PRO A 224 -6.51 -0.67 16.30
N GLU A 225 -7.75 -1.15 16.43
CA GLU A 225 -8.31 -1.75 17.67
C GLU A 225 -7.63 -3.06 18.09
N ARG A 226 -6.36 -3.23 17.70
CA ARG A 226 -5.41 -4.08 18.37
C ARG A 226 -5.17 -3.44 19.74
N PRO A 227 -5.75 -3.94 20.85
CA PRO A 227 -5.16 -3.63 22.15
C PRO A 227 -3.67 -3.94 22.04
N GLU A 228 -2.80 -3.06 22.56
CA GLU A 228 -1.36 -3.24 22.55
C GLU A 228 -1.03 -4.67 22.94
N VAL A 229 -0.77 -5.48 21.92
CA VAL A 229 -0.42 -6.87 22.09
C VAL A 229 0.98 -6.81 22.66
N SER A 230 1.09 -7.01 23.97
CA SER A 230 2.37 -7.23 24.64
C SER A 230 3.15 -8.27 23.84
N ASP A 231 4.42 -7.95 23.56
CA ASP A 231 5.37 -8.79 22.81
C ASP A 231 5.15 -10.28 23.13
N GLY A 232 4.53 -11.00 22.19
CA GLY A 232 4.28 -12.45 22.30
C GLY A 232 2.83 -12.89 22.13
N GLU A 233 1.83 -12.04 22.36
CA GLU A 233 0.42 -12.46 22.30
C GLU A 233 -0.21 -12.22 20.92
N VAL A 234 0.32 -12.89 19.87
CA VAL A 234 -0.13 -12.76 18.46
C VAL A 234 -1.65 -12.93 18.31
N SER A 235 -2.39 -11.84 18.52
CA SER A 235 -3.84 -11.85 18.50
C SER A 235 -4.32 -11.79 17.05
N LEU A 236 -5.16 -12.77 16.70
CA LEU A 236 -6.07 -12.79 15.54
C LEU A 236 -5.50 -13.13 14.15
N ASN A 237 -4.51 -14.04 14.05
CA ASN A 237 -4.24 -14.72 12.77
C ASN A 237 -4.66 -16.18 12.86
N THR A 238 -5.91 -16.42 12.56
CA THR A 238 -6.55 -17.67 12.95
C THR A 238 -6.35 -18.77 11.90
N VAL A 239 -6.15 -18.42 10.62
CA VAL A 239 -5.57 -19.26 9.55
C VAL A 239 -4.88 -18.36 8.52
N CYS A 240 -3.79 -18.85 7.95
CA CYS A 240 -3.02 -18.23 6.88
C CYS A 240 -3.03 -19.13 5.63
N ILE A 241 -3.22 -18.56 4.45
CA ILE A 241 -3.12 -19.29 3.18
C ILE A 241 -2.03 -18.62 2.34
N ALA A 242 -0.98 -19.36 2.02
CA ALA A 242 0.10 -18.90 1.18
C ALA A 242 -0.04 -19.50 -0.23
N ALA A 243 0.01 -18.65 -1.25
CA ALA A 243 0.22 -19.08 -2.62
C ALA A 243 1.71 -19.33 -2.84
N SER A 244 2.08 -20.53 -3.30
CA SER A 244 3.46 -20.92 -3.57
C SER A 244 3.68 -21.19 -5.06
N GLY A 245 3.39 -20.20 -5.91
CA GLY A 245 3.70 -20.27 -7.35
C GLY A 245 3.23 -21.57 -8.01
N GLU A 246 4.16 -22.34 -8.58
CA GLU A 246 3.91 -23.62 -9.27
C GLU A 246 3.53 -24.76 -8.31
N ASP A 247 3.83 -24.64 -7.02
CA ASP A 247 3.62 -25.69 -6.00
C ASP A 247 2.23 -25.62 -5.34
N GLY A 248 1.30 -24.83 -5.89
CA GLY A 248 -0.06 -24.71 -5.40
C GLY A 248 -0.21 -23.79 -4.18
N PHE A 249 -0.93 -24.26 -3.16
CA PHE A 249 -1.30 -23.47 -1.98
C PHE A 249 -0.98 -24.21 -0.68
N THR A 250 -0.36 -23.50 0.26
CA THR A 250 -0.07 -23.99 1.61
C THR A 250 -1.04 -23.36 2.61
N VAL A 251 -1.77 -24.19 3.35
CA VAL A 251 -2.64 -23.76 4.45
C VAL A 251 -1.90 -23.95 5.76
N ARG A 252 -1.82 -22.91 6.58
CA ARG A 252 -1.17 -22.94 7.91
C ARG A 252 -2.13 -22.45 8.99
N ALA A 253 -2.02 -23.03 10.19
CA ALA A 253 -2.83 -22.61 11.33
C ALA A 253 -2.52 -21.16 11.74
N ARG A 254 -1.27 -20.72 11.58
CA ARG A 254 -0.80 -19.35 11.83
C ARG A 254 0.45 -19.06 11.01
N TRP A 255 0.79 -17.78 10.87
CA TRP A 255 2.00 -17.36 10.14
C TRP A 255 3.27 -17.82 10.86
N THR A 256 3.40 -17.44 12.13
CA THR A 256 4.50 -17.82 13.00
C THR A 256 3.99 -18.34 14.33
N GLU A 257 4.82 -19.15 14.97
CA GLU A 257 4.65 -19.65 16.32
C GLU A 257 5.93 -19.48 17.12
N LEU A 258 5.78 -19.17 18.41
CA LEU A 258 6.91 -19.15 19.31
C LEU A 258 7.15 -20.59 19.80
N LYS A 259 8.29 -21.15 19.45
CA LYS A 259 8.73 -22.47 19.88
C LYS A 259 10.14 -22.34 20.46
N ASP A 260 10.29 -22.69 21.73
CA ASP A 260 11.57 -22.60 22.45
C ASP A 260 12.23 -21.21 22.42
N GLY A 261 11.41 -20.14 22.40
CA GLY A 261 11.88 -18.75 22.34
C GLY A 261 12.17 -18.23 20.93
N GLU A 262 12.01 -19.06 19.89
CA GLU A 262 12.22 -18.67 18.49
C GLU A 262 10.90 -18.61 17.71
N HIS A 263 10.79 -17.62 16.81
CA HIS A 263 9.68 -17.54 15.87
C HIS A 263 9.90 -18.50 14.71
N THR A 264 9.09 -19.55 14.64
CA THR A 264 9.10 -20.55 13.57
C THR A 264 7.82 -20.45 12.74
N PRO A 265 7.80 -20.86 11.46
CA PRO A 265 6.57 -20.91 10.68
C PRO A 265 5.52 -21.81 11.35
N GLY A 266 4.26 -21.38 11.40
CA GLY A 266 3.20 -22.19 12.01
C GLY A 266 2.98 -23.52 11.28
N ALA A 267 2.46 -24.53 11.99
CA ALA A 267 2.22 -25.86 11.46
C ALA A 267 1.41 -25.84 10.14
N ILE A 268 1.88 -26.61 9.16
CA ILE A 268 1.18 -26.84 7.90
C ILE A 268 -0.03 -27.72 8.19
N ILE A 269 -1.22 -27.23 7.84
CA ILE A 269 -2.47 -27.99 7.91
C ILE A 269 -2.58 -28.87 6.66
N ALA A 270 -2.32 -28.29 5.49
CA ALA A 270 -2.42 -28.97 4.21
C ALA A 270 -1.63 -28.24 3.11
N ASN A 271 -1.28 -29.00 2.08
CA ASN A 271 -0.88 -28.48 0.77
C ASN A 271 -1.96 -28.90 -0.23
N THR A 272 -2.33 -28.01 -1.13
CA THR A 272 -3.42 -28.23 -2.09
C THR A 272 -3.04 -27.66 -3.44
N ASN A 273 -3.64 -28.19 -4.50
CA ASN A 273 -3.37 -27.73 -5.87
C ASN A 273 -4.39 -26.69 -6.36
N THR A 274 -5.42 -26.38 -5.56
CA THR A 274 -6.48 -25.42 -5.95
C THR A 274 -6.77 -24.43 -4.84
N ALA A 275 -7.09 -23.20 -5.22
CA ALA A 275 -7.43 -22.13 -4.29
C ALA A 275 -8.70 -22.46 -3.48
N ASP A 276 -9.70 -23.06 -4.13
CA ASP A 276 -10.95 -23.46 -3.49
C ASP A 276 -10.74 -24.50 -2.39
N GLU A 277 -9.89 -25.50 -2.64
CA GLU A 277 -9.54 -26.51 -1.64
C GLU A 277 -8.76 -25.89 -0.47
N ALA A 278 -7.78 -25.02 -0.76
CA ALA A 278 -7.03 -24.30 0.26
C ALA A 278 -7.94 -23.48 1.19
N VAL A 279 -8.88 -22.73 0.58
CA VAL A 279 -9.85 -21.90 1.28
C VAL A 279 -10.85 -22.74 2.07
N TYR A 280 -11.30 -23.87 1.52
CA TYR A 280 -12.17 -24.80 2.24
C TYR A 280 -11.48 -25.40 3.47
N LEU A 281 -10.24 -25.86 3.33
CA LEU A 281 -9.46 -26.40 4.46
C LEU A 281 -9.18 -25.33 5.51
N ALA A 282 -8.87 -24.11 5.09
CA ALA A 282 -8.74 -22.96 5.98
C ALA A 282 -10.01 -22.74 6.82
N LEU A 283 -11.19 -22.75 6.17
CA LEU A 283 -12.48 -22.61 6.85
C LEU A 283 -12.82 -23.80 7.76
N ARG A 284 -12.41 -25.02 7.41
CA ARG A 284 -12.62 -26.18 8.28
C ARG A 284 -11.77 -26.13 9.53
N SER A 285 -10.50 -25.75 9.40
CA SER A 285 -9.63 -25.49 10.54
C SER A 285 -10.11 -24.30 11.36
N ALA A 286 -10.86 -23.40 10.71
CA ALA A 286 -11.53 -22.30 11.35
C ALA A 286 -12.78 -22.64 12.16
N ALA A 287 -13.42 -23.78 11.89
CA ALA A 287 -14.62 -24.18 12.61
C ALA A 287 -14.35 -24.52 14.09
N CYS A 288 -13.08 -24.60 14.50
CA CYS A 288 -12.67 -24.65 15.91
C CYS A 288 -12.56 -23.26 16.58
N TRP A 289 -12.95 -22.17 15.90
CA TRP A 289 -12.90 -20.79 16.42
C TRP A 289 -14.15 -20.39 17.24
N GLY A 290 -14.91 -21.39 17.73
CA GLY A 290 -16.05 -21.21 18.64
C GLY A 290 -15.63 -21.46 20.09
#